data_AF-A0A3D0SNT5-F1
#
_entry.id   AF-A0A3D0SNT5-F1
#
_cell.length_a   1.000
_cell.length_b   1.000
_cell.length_c   1.000
_cell.angle_alpha   90.00
_cell.angle_beta   90.00
_cell.angle_gamma   90.00
#
_symmetry.space_group_name_H-M   'P 1'
#
loop_
_entity.id
_entity.type
_entity.pdbx_description
1 polymer ?
#
loop_
_entity_poly.entity_id
_entity_poly.type
_entity_poly.pdbx_seq_one_letter_code
_entity_poly.pdbx_strand_id
1 'polypeptide(L)'
;MTSPKLNPELQRIIEARHHDPFAVLGRHPQDKKVVVRAHLPYAQEVHIAEGNLSMERVPNTDLFEWQGKVDQIPDRYRLIWRDSDHHEHISYDPYCFPPQLPDFDLYLFGEGKHWHAYRFLGAHQHA
;
A
#
# COMPACT_ATOMS: atom_id res chain seq x y z
N MET A 1 11.03 17.47 23.03
CA MET A 1 10.44 17.49 21.67
C MET A 1 9.40 16.39 21.65
N THR A 2 8.12 16.75 21.68
CA THR A 2 7.01 15.80 21.72
C THR A 2 6.93 15.13 20.36
N SER A 3 7.29 13.84 20.25
CA SER A 3 7.04 13.11 19.01
C SER A 3 5.54 13.20 18.69
N PRO A 4 5.14 13.58 17.47
CA PRO A 4 3.74 13.56 17.10
C PRO A 4 3.21 12.14 17.34
N LYS A 5 2.10 12.03 18.05
CA LYS A 5 1.47 10.75 18.35
C LYS A 5 1.06 10.12 17.02
N LEU A 6 1.66 8.99 16.66
CA LEU A 6 1.34 8.26 15.44
C LEU A 6 -0.15 7.95 15.39
N ASN A 7 -0.76 8.08 14.22
CA ASN A 7 -2.17 7.70 14.02
C ASN A 7 -2.36 6.22 14.44
N PRO A 8 -3.38 5.90 15.27
CA PRO A 8 -3.66 4.52 15.69
C PRO A 8 -3.79 3.52 14.54
N GLU A 9 -4.35 3.93 13.39
CA GLU A 9 -4.45 3.04 12.21
C GLU A 9 -3.06 2.75 11.63
N LEU A 10 -2.19 3.75 11.52
CA LEU A 10 -0.81 3.55 11.09
C LEU A 10 -0.01 2.70 12.08
N GLN A 11 -0.26 2.85 13.38
CA GLN A 11 0.35 1.99 14.38
C GLN A 11 -0.08 0.52 14.20
N ARG A 12 -1.36 0.25 13.91
CA ARG A 12 -1.83 -1.11 13.63
C ARG A 12 -1.19 -1.71 12.37
N ILE A 13 -0.80 -0.90 11.38
CA ILE A 13 -0.06 -1.38 10.21
C ILE A 13 1.32 -1.87 10.62
N ILE A 14 2.07 -1.07 11.37
CA ILE A 14 3.42 -1.40 11.84
C ILE A 14 3.40 -2.68 12.67
N GLU A 15 2.38 -2.83 13.52
CA GLU A 15 2.20 -4.00 14.39
C GLU A 15 1.59 -5.21 13.66
N ALA A 16 1.28 -5.10 12.37
CA ALA A 16 0.60 -6.13 11.56
C ALA A 16 -0.76 -6.57 12.16
N ARG A 17 -1.52 -5.63 12.75
CA ARG A 17 -2.85 -5.85 13.36
C ARG A 17 -3.99 -5.14 12.64
N HIS A 18 -3.70 -4.44 11.54
CA HIS A 18 -4.73 -3.73 10.79
C HIS A 18 -5.55 -4.70 9.94
N HIS A 19 -6.87 -4.66 10.09
CA HIS A 19 -7.79 -5.57 9.39
C HIS A 19 -7.97 -5.22 7.91
N ASP A 20 -7.78 -3.94 7.56
CA ASP A 20 -7.91 -3.44 6.19
C ASP A 20 -6.73 -2.51 5.78
N PRO A 21 -5.56 -3.04 5.42
CA PRO A 21 -4.42 -2.20 5.05
C PRO A 21 -4.70 -1.25 3.88
N PHE A 22 -5.64 -1.56 2.98
CA PHE A 22 -6.02 -0.68 1.87
C PHE A 22 -6.67 0.61 2.34
N ALA A 23 -7.27 0.64 3.54
CA ALA A 23 -7.85 1.87 4.11
C ALA A 23 -6.81 2.96 4.42
N VAL A 24 -5.52 2.59 4.52
CA VAL A 24 -4.46 3.52 4.94
C VAL A 24 -3.24 3.53 4.02
N LEU A 25 -2.88 2.38 3.44
CA LEU A 25 -1.78 2.24 2.48
C LEU A 25 -2.27 2.46 1.04
N GLY A 26 -1.34 2.81 0.15
CA GLY A 26 -1.63 3.14 -1.24
C GLY A 26 -2.03 4.60 -1.43
N ARG A 27 -2.75 4.86 -2.53
CA ARG A 27 -3.16 6.20 -2.99
C ARG A 27 -4.54 6.58 -2.46
N HIS A 28 -4.60 7.64 -1.66
CA HIS A 28 -5.80 8.13 -0.99
C HIS A 28 -6.11 9.59 -1.37
N PRO A 29 -7.15 9.84 -2.17
CA PRO A 29 -7.62 11.20 -2.43
C PRO A 29 -8.14 11.87 -1.13
N GLN A 30 -7.67 13.08 -0.85
CA GLN A 30 -8.10 13.92 0.27
C GLN A 30 -8.36 15.35 -0.25
N ASP A 31 -9.63 15.69 -0.44
CA ASP A 31 -10.07 16.94 -1.06
C ASP A 31 -9.41 17.20 -2.42
N LYS A 32 -8.56 18.23 -2.50
CA LYS A 32 -7.80 18.63 -3.70
C LYS A 32 -6.40 18.03 -3.76
N LYS A 33 -6.06 17.17 -2.81
CA LYS A 33 -4.77 16.51 -2.68
C LYS A 33 -4.94 15.00 -2.75
N VAL A 34 -3.82 14.32 -2.92
CA VAL A 34 -3.72 12.88 -2.74
C VAL A 34 -2.59 12.61 -1.77
N VAL A 35 -2.80 11.65 -0.88
CA VAL A 35 -1.80 11.12 0.02
C VAL A 35 -1.46 9.72 -0.44
N VAL A 36 -0.17 9.47 -0.66
CA VAL A 36 0.34 8.12 -0.94
C VAL A 36 1.08 7.64 0.28
N ARG A 37 0.75 6.44 0.78
CA ARG A 37 1.44 5.83 1.92
C ARG A 37 1.97 4.45 1.57
N ALA A 38 3.22 4.19 1.93
CA ALA A 38 3.86 2.89 1.77
C ALA A 38 4.51 2.45 3.09
N HIS A 39 4.35 1.18 3.46
CA HIS A 39 5.10 0.57 4.56
C HIS A 39 6.19 -0.32 3.95
N LEU A 40 7.43 0.16 3.98
CA LEU A 40 8.59 -0.49 3.36
C LEU A 40 9.69 -0.70 4.42
N PRO A 41 9.62 -1.79 5.20
CA PRO A 41 10.66 -2.15 6.15
C PRO A 41 12.05 -2.16 5.52
N TYR A 42 13.04 -1.62 6.23
CA TYR A 42 14.45 -1.56 5.82
C TYR A 42 14.76 -0.69 4.58
N ALA A 43 13.76 -0.09 3.92
CA ALA A 43 14.03 0.97 2.96
C ALA A 43 14.73 2.13 3.68
N GLN A 44 15.60 2.87 3.01
CA GLN A 44 16.24 4.10 3.51
C GLN A 44 15.54 5.33 2.94
N GLU A 45 15.33 5.33 1.63
CA GLU A 45 14.69 6.36 0.82
C GLU A 45 13.66 5.73 -0.11
N VAL A 46 12.58 6.45 -0.40
CA VAL A 46 11.49 5.99 -1.26
C VAL A 46 11.03 7.15 -2.14
N HIS A 47 10.84 6.86 -3.42
CA HIS A 47 10.33 7.77 -4.43
C HIS A 47 9.17 7.13 -5.19
N ILE A 48 8.21 7.94 -5.60
CA ILE A 48 7.21 7.55 -6.58
C ILE A 48 7.86 7.74 -7.96
N ALA A 49 7.98 6.66 -8.72
CA ALA A 49 8.73 6.63 -9.97
C ALA A 49 8.13 7.60 -11.00
N GLU A 50 6.81 7.62 -11.10
CA GLU A 50 6.06 8.56 -11.93
C GLU A 50 6.18 9.97 -11.36
N GLY A 51 7.09 10.76 -11.93
CA GLY A 51 7.38 12.13 -11.52
C GLY A 51 8.56 12.29 -10.55
N ASN A 52 9.27 11.20 -10.21
CA ASN A 52 10.41 11.20 -9.30
C ASN A 52 10.12 11.94 -7.98
N LEU A 53 8.99 11.60 -7.36
CA LEU A 53 8.47 12.33 -6.22
C LEU A 53 8.97 11.68 -4.92
N SER A 54 9.85 12.37 -4.18
CA SER A 54 10.37 11.86 -2.90
C SER A 54 9.26 11.73 -1.86
N MET A 55 9.19 10.58 -1.20
CA MET A 55 8.32 10.37 -0.05
C MET A 55 9.07 10.74 1.24
N GLU A 56 8.35 11.31 2.21
CA GLU A 56 8.88 11.62 3.53
C GLU A 56 8.67 10.42 4.47
N ARG A 57 9.72 10.02 5.19
CA ARG A 57 9.58 8.99 6.21
C ARG A 57 8.88 9.55 7.44
N VAL A 58 7.88 8.83 7.94
CA VAL A 58 7.26 9.10 9.24
C VAL A 58 8.29 8.75 10.34
N PRO A 59 8.65 9.71 11.22
CA PRO A 59 9.73 9.53 12.19
C PRO A 59 9.61 8.27 13.05
N ASN A 60 10.73 7.55 13.22
CA ASN A 60 10.83 6.31 14.00
C ASN A 60 9.96 5.15 13.48
N THR A 61 9.66 5.13 12.17
CA THR A 61 8.91 4.05 11.52
C THR A 61 9.49 3.74 10.14
N ASP A 62 9.00 2.67 9.53
CA ASP A 62 9.23 2.32 8.13
C ASP A 62 8.03 2.70 7.22
N LEU A 63 7.24 3.68 7.66
CA LEU A 63 6.18 4.29 6.86
C LEU A 63 6.72 5.50 6.11
N PHE A 64 6.31 5.63 4.87
CA PHE A 64 6.63 6.75 3.99
C PHE A 64 5.33 7.36 3.49
N GLU A 65 5.28 8.68 3.47
CA GLU A 65 4.14 9.45 2.99
C GLU A 65 4.56 10.45 1.91
N TRP A 66 3.74 10.58 0.89
CA TRP A 66 3.83 11.69 -0.05
C TRP A 66 2.49 12.39 -0.15
N GLN A 67 2.51 13.71 -0.30
CA GLN A 67 1.30 14.50 -0.48
C GLN A 67 1.47 15.48 -1.64
N GLY A 68 0.49 15.53 -2.53
CA GLY A 68 0.48 16.49 -3.63
C GLY A 68 -0.87 16.53 -4.32
N LYS A 69 -0.92 17.02 -5.55
CA LYS A 69 -2.17 17.10 -6.32
C LYS A 69 -2.51 15.74 -6.94
N VAL A 70 -3.81 15.47 -7.08
CA VAL A 70 -4.34 14.19 -7.57
C VAL A 70 -3.87 13.83 -8.99
N ASP A 71 -3.62 14.84 -9.82
CA ASP A 71 -3.20 14.74 -11.22
C ASP A 71 -1.69 14.44 -11.39
N GLN A 72 -0.90 14.53 -10.32
CA GLN A 72 0.54 14.27 -10.38
C GLN A 72 0.88 12.78 -10.41
N ILE A 73 -0.03 11.91 -9.99
CA ILE A 73 0.21 10.46 -9.88
C ILE A 73 -0.95 9.72 -10.53
N PRO A 74 -0.67 8.76 -11.43
CA PRO A 74 -1.71 7.88 -11.98
C PRO A 74 -2.35 6.98 -10.91
N ASP A 75 -3.43 6.29 -11.26
CA ASP A 75 -4.04 5.30 -10.35
C ASP A 75 -3.08 4.14 -10.03
N ARG A 76 -2.26 3.73 -11.01
CA ARG A 76 -1.22 2.71 -10.85
C ARG A 76 0.15 3.36 -11.02
N TYR A 77 0.96 3.30 -9.99
CA TYR A 77 2.30 3.88 -9.94
C TYR A 77 3.29 2.89 -9.35
N ARG A 78 4.57 3.16 -9.56
CA ARG A 78 5.68 2.38 -9.03
C ARG A 78 6.39 3.17 -7.93
N LEU A 79 6.95 2.42 -7.01
CA LEU A 79 7.85 2.90 -5.99
C LEU A 79 9.28 2.50 -6.37
N ILE A 80 10.20 3.44 -6.24
CA ILE A 80 11.63 3.19 -6.26
C ILE A 80 12.10 3.34 -4.81
N TRP A 81 12.81 2.36 -4.28
CA TRP A 81 13.37 2.47 -2.94
C TRP A 81 14.76 1.85 -2.87
N ARG A 82 15.51 2.31 -1.88
CA ARG A 82 16.84 1.77 -1.59
C ARG A 82 16.82 1.04 -0.25
N ASP A 83 17.33 -0.18 -0.20
CA ASP A 83 17.38 -0.97 1.04
C ASP A 83 18.60 -0.62 1.91
N SER A 84 18.73 -1.28 3.07
CA SER A 84 19.86 -1.10 3.99
C SER A 84 21.21 -1.50 3.40
N ASP A 85 21.22 -2.39 2.41
CA ASP A 85 22.40 -2.87 1.70
C ASP A 85 22.72 -2.01 0.47
N HIS A 86 22.03 -0.87 0.33
CA HIS A 86 22.18 0.11 -0.73
C HIS A 86 21.73 -0.38 -2.12
N HIS A 87 20.99 -1.49 -2.22
CA HIS A 87 20.39 -1.92 -3.48
C HIS A 87 19.14 -1.10 -3.80
N GLU A 88 19.01 -0.72 -5.06
CA GLU A 88 17.82 -0.05 -5.59
C GLU A 88 16.83 -1.09 -6.10
N HIS A 89 15.56 -0.88 -5.76
CA HIS A 89 14.43 -1.71 -6.18
C HIS A 89 13.38 -0.83 -6.84
N ILE A 90 12.67 -1.39 -7.81
CA ILE A 90 11.51 -0.76 -8.44
C ILE A 90 10.37 -1.77 -8.58
N SER A 91 9.19 -1.40 -8.10
CA SER A 91 7.99 -2.24 -8.22
C SER A 91 6.71 -1.41 -8.16
N TYR A 92 5.60 -1.96 -8.63
CA TYR A 92 4.28 -1.36 -8.35
C TYR A 92 4.00 -1.37 -6.85
N ASP A 93 3.29 -0.35 -6.36
CA ASP A 93 2.73 -0.38 -5.02
C ASP A 93 1.66 -1.50 -4.95
N PRO A 94 1.78 -2.49 -4.05
CA PRO A 94 0.78 -3.55 -3.90
C PRO A 94 -0.63 -3.00 -3.63
N TYR A 95 -0.71 -1.85 -2.95
CA TYR A 95 -1.97 -1.23 -2.54
C TYR A 95 -2.57 -0.29 -3.60
N CYS A 96 -1.99 -0.19 -4.79
CA CYS A 96 -2.62 0.50 -5.93
C CYS A 96 -3.53 -0.40 -6.77
N PHE A 97 -3.57 -1.71 -6.48
CA PHE A 97 -4.46 -2.65 -7.15
C PHE A 97 -5.74 -2.86 -6.33
N PRO A 98 -6.92 -2.89 -6.97
CA PRO A 98 -8.16 -3.17 -6.24
C PRO A 98 -8.19 -4.63 -5.75
N PRO A 99 -9.07 -4.96 -4.79
CA PRO A 99 -9.34 -6.34 -4.40
C PRO A 99 -9.62 -7.22 -5.61
N GLN A 100 -8.99 -8.40 -5.64
CA GLN A 100 -9.02 -9.30 -6.80
C GLN A 100 -10.15 -10.34 -6.72
N LEU A 101 -10.75 -10.56 -5.55
CA LEU A 101 -11.79 -11.57 -5.36
C LEU A 101 -13.18 -10.96 -5.67
N PRO A 102 -13.93 -11.51 -6.64
CA PRO A 102 -15.28 -11.06 -6.93
C PRO A 102 -16.26 -11.34 -5.79
N ASP A 103 -17.22 -10.44 -5.59
CA ASP A 103 -18.25 -10.57 -4.54
C ASP A 103 -19.07 -11.85 -4.66
N PHE A 104 -19.33 -12.30 -5.90
CA PHE A 104 -20.08 -13.53 -6.15
C PHE A 104 -19.34 -14.79 -5.68
N ASP A 105 -18.03 -14.83 -5.86
CA ASP A 105 -17.21 -15.97 -5.42
C ASP A 105 -17.14 -16.00 -3.89
N LEU A 106 -16.99 -14.82 -3.25
CA LEU A 106 -17.05 -14.67 -1.80
C LEU A 106 -18.42 -15.12 -1.24
N TYR A 107 -19.51 -14.73 -1.90
CA TYR A 107 -20.86 -15.13 -1.51
C TYR A 107 -21.04 -16.66 -1.52
N LEU A 108 -20.74 -17.30 -2.65
CA LEU A 108 -20.88 -18.76 -2.78
C LEU A 108 -19.95 -19.52 -1.84
N PHE A 109 -18.76 -18.98 -1.56
CA PHE A 109 -17.85 -19.55 -0.60
C PHE A 109 -18.42 -19.48 0.82
N GLY A 110 -19.00 -18.33 1.20
CA GLY A 110 -19.70 -18.16 2.48
C GLY A 110 -20.89 -19.11 2.67
N GLU A 111 -21.57 -19.50 1.60
CA GLU A 111 -22.63 -20.51 1.64
C GLU A 111 -22.12 -21.97 1.67
N GLY A 112 -20.81 -22.20 1.51
CA GLY A 112 -20.24 -23.55 1.37
C GLY A 112 -20.59 -24.23 0.05
N LYS A 113 -21.00 -23.47 -0.97
CA LYS A 113 -21.45 -24.00 -2.28
C LYS A 113 -20.42 -23.80 -3.39
N HIS A 114 -19.31 -23.15 -3.13
CA HIS A 114 -18.28 -22.89 -4.13
C HIS A 114 -17.33 -24.09 -4.32
N TRP A 115 -17.74 -25.08 -5.11
CA TRP A 115 -16.95 -26.30 -5.40
C TRP A 115 -15.57 -26.03 -6.03
N HIS A 116 -15.40 -24.88 -6.68
CA HIS A 116 -14.15 -24.49 -7.33
C HIS A 116 -13.35 -23.45 -6.53
N ALA A 117 -13.45 -23.44 -5.19
CA ALA A 117 -12.79 -22.43 -4.35
C ALA A 117 -11.27 -22.32 -4.60
N TYR A 118 -10.64 -23.44 -4.96
CA TYR A 118 -9.23 -23.50 -5.33
C TYR A 118 -8.84 -22.64 -6.56
N ARG A 119 -9.81 -22.16 -7.35
CA ARG A 119 -9.55 -21.29 -8.50
C ARG A 119 -9.35 -19.82 -8.12
N PHE A 120 -9.71 -19.41 -6.91
CA PHE A 120 -9.53 -18.03 -6.44
C PHE A 120 -8.88 -17.94 -5.05
N LEU A 121 -8.98 -19.00 -4.22
CA LEU A 121 -8.19 -19.13 -2.99
C LEU A 121 -6.77 -19.61 -3.32
N GLY A 122 -5.79 -19.13 -2.55
CA GLY A 122 -4.38 -19.48 -2.74
C GLY A 122 -3.63 -18.45 -3.60
N ALA A 123 -2.51 -18.86 -4.19
CA ALA A 123 -1.68 -18.01 -5.04
C ALA A 123 -2.02 -18.25 -6.51
N HIS A 124 -2.42 -17.19 -7.21
CA HIS A 124 -2.76 -17.21 -8.63
C HIS A 124 -1.91 -16.19 -9.38
N GLN A 125 -1.41 -16.57 -10.54
CA GLN A 125 -0.70 -15.63 -11.40
C GLN A 125 -1.74 -14.72 -12.08
N HIS A 126 -1.65 -13.42 -11.83
CA HIS A 126 -2.43 -12.41 -12.52
C HIS A 126 -1.58 -11.80 -13.64
N ALA A 127 -2.16 -11.69 -14.84
CA ALA A 127 -1.54 -11.07 -16.02
C ALA A 127 -1.92 -9.60 -16.15
#